data_AF-A0A088ETF0-F1
#
_entry.id   AF-A0A088ETF0-F1
#
_cell.length_a   1.000
_cell.length_b   1.000
_cell.length_c   1.000
_cell.angle_alpha   90.00
_cell.angle_beta   90.00
_cell.angle_gamma   90.00
#
_symmetry.space_group_name_H-M   'P 1'
#
loop_
_entity.id
_entity.type
_entity.pdbx_description
1 polymer ?
#
loop_
_entity_poly.entity_id
_entity_poly.type
_entity_poly.pdbx_seq_one_letter_code
_entity_poly.pdbx_strand_id
1 'polypeptide(L)'
;MKNNLGLGILMGAIAPLIAYLLATYTALTDKLAPEKPMLVYVIAVFINFVALRFLFKREQDALAKGILVATFAASILYILTQRLSI
;
A
#
# COMPACT_ATOMS: atom_id res chain seq x y z
N MET A 1 4.97 -11.85 17.45
CA MET A 1 3.69 -11.55 16.76
C MET A 1 3.21 -12.82 16.11
N LYS A 2 1.96 -13.22 16.33
CA LYS A 2 1.39 -14.48 15.79
C LYS A 2 1.45 -14.40 14.26
N ASN A 3 2.16 -15.34 13.63
CA ASN A 3 2.34 -15.38 12.18
C ASN A 3 0.99 -15.69 11.50
N ASN A 4 0.21 -14.65 11.22
CA ASN A 4 -1.16 -14.76 10.73
C ASN A 4 -1.34 -13.93 9.46
N LEU A 5 -1.84 -14.59 8.42
CA LEU A 5 -2.12 -13.98 7.13
C LEU A 5 -3.12 -12.83 7.22
N GLY A 6 -4.19 -12.99 8.02
CA GLY A 6 -5.20 -11.94 8.19
C GLY A 6 -4.64 -10.66 8.83
N LEU A 7 -3.75 -10.80 9.83
CA LEU A 7 -3.05 -9.65 10.40
C LEU A 7 -2.14 -8.97 9.37
N GLY A 8 -1.50 -9.76 8.51
CA GLY A 8 -0.67 -9.25 7.43
C GLY A 8 -1.49 -8.43 6.44
N ILE A 9 -2.68 -8.90 6.08
CA ILE A 9 -3.61 -8.16 5.21
C ILE A 9 -3.98 -6.82 5.84
N LEU A 10 -4.42 -6.83 7.10
CA LEU A 10 -4.79 -5.60 7.81
C LEU A 10 -3.63 -4.61 7.86
N MET A 11 -2.42 -5.07 8.19
CA MET A 11 -1.23 -4.23 8.22
C MET A 11 -0.86 -3.69 6.83
N GLY A 12 -0.92 -4.52 5.79
CA GLY A 12 -0.59 -4.13 4.43
C GLY A 12 -1.59 -3.16 3.81
N ALA A 13 -2.82 -3.10 4.32
CA ALA A 13 -3.82 -2.14 3.88
C ALA A 13 -3.59 -0.73 4.45
N ILE A 14 -2.82 -0.57 5.54
CA ILE A 14 -2.64 0.71 6.23
C ILE A 14 -1.96 1.74 5.31
N ALA A 15 -0.82 1.40 4.70
CA ALA A 15 -0.09 2.36 3.88
C ALA A 15 -0.88 2.82 2.63
N PRO A 16 -1.51 1.93 1.83
CA PRO A 16 -2.38 2.35 0.74
C PRO A 16 -3.59 3.17 1.19
N LEU A 17 -4.19 2.85 2.35
CA LEU A 17 -5.31 3.63 2.90
C LEU A 17 -4.87 5.04 3.26
N ILE A 18 -3.71 5.20 3.91
CA ILE A 18 -3.15 6.52 4.23
C ILE A 18 -2.87 7.30 2.94
N ALA A 19 -2.29 6.67 1.91
CA ALA A 19 -2.07 7.32 0.62
C ALA A 19 -3.38 7.80 -0.02
N TYR A 20 -4.44 6.98 0.03
CA TYR A 20 -5.76 7.38 -0.45
C TYR A 20 -6.34 8.57 0.31
N LEU A 21 -6.25 8.56 1.64
CA LEU A 21 -6.74 9.67 2.47
C LEU A 21 -5.96 10.96 2.20
N LEU A 22 -4.63 10.87 2.07
CA LEU A 22 -3.79 12.01 1.71
C LEU A 22 -4.17 12.55 0.32
N ALA A 23 -4.33 11.69 -0.67
CA ALA A 23 -4.71 12.10 -2.01
C ALA A 23 -6.12 12.72 -2.09
N THR A 24 -7.05 12.24 -1.27
CA THR A 24 -8.46 12.68 -1.30
C THR A 24 -8.69 13.96 -0.51
N TYR A 25 -8.08 14.09 0.68
CA TYR A 25 -8.43 15.15 1.64
C TYR A 25 -7.35 16.22 1.78
N THR A 26 -6.19 16.07 1.13
CA THR A 26 -5.12 17.06 1.22
C THR A 26 -4.61 17.45 -0.16
N ALA A 27 -4.24 18.72 -0.33
CA ALA A 27 -3.52 19.19 -1.52
C ALA A 27 -2.04 18.73 -1.55
N LEU A 28 -1.69 17.72 -0.74
CA LEU A 28 -0.31 17.26 -0.60
C LEU A 28 0.16 16.57 -1.87
N THR A 29 -0.71 15.79 -2.53
CA THR A 29 -0.48 15.22 -3.86
C THR A 29 -0.21 16.29 -4.90
N ASP A 30 -1.02 17.36 -4.91
CA ASP A 30 -0.89 18.45 -5.89
C ASP A 30 0.38 19.28 -5.67
N LYS A 31 0.84 19.40 -4.42
CA LYS A 31 2.09 20.11 -4.09
C LYS A 31 3.35 19.28 -4.33
N LEU A 32 3.32 17.98 -4.04
CA LEU A 32 4.48 17.10 -4.19
C LEU A 32 4.65 16.57 -5.61
N ALA A 33 3.56 16.30 -6.32
CA ALA A 33 3.59 15.70 -7.64
C ALA A 33 2.36 16.13 -8.48
N PRO A 34 2.26 17.42 -8.86
CA PRO A 34 1.12 17.94 -9.63
C PRO A 34 0.91 17.20 -10.96
N GLU A 35 1.99 16.75 -11.59
CA GLU A 35 1.92 16.00 -12.85
C GLU A 35 1.75 14.48 -12.66
N LYS A 36 1.96 13.97 -11.43
CA LYS A 36 2.04 12.51 -11.16
C LYS A 36 1.39 12.15 -9.81
N PRO A 37 0.04 12.23 -9.71
CA PRO A 37 -0.69 11.89 -8.47
C PRO A 37 -0.45 10.45 -8.00
N MET A 38 -0.04 9.55 -8.91
CA MET A 38 0.32 8.17 -8.58
C MET A 38 1.54 8.05 -7.66
N LEU A 39 2.39 9.07 -7.55
CA LEU A 39 3.63 9.03 -6.77
C LEU A 39 3.39 8.68 -5.30
N VAL A 40 2.32 9.22 -4.69
CA VAL A 40 2.00 8.96 -3.28
C VAL A 40 1.60 7.49 -3.05
N TYR A 41 0.92 6.88 -4.01
CA TYR A 41 0.59 5.45 -3.96
C TYR A 41 1.82 4.56 -4.16
N VAL A 42 2.76 4.96 -5.02
CA VAL A 42 4.04 4.25 -5.21
C VAL A 42 4.87 4.26 -3.92
N ILE A 43 4.90 5.39 -3.20
CA ILE A 43 5.56 5.48 -1.89
C ILE A 43 4.92 4.50 -0.89
N ALA A 44 3.60 4.41 -0.86
CA ALA A 44 2.90 3.47 0.01
C ALA A 44 3.27 2.00 -0.28
N VAL A 45 3.33 1.62 -1.57
CA VAL A 45 3.79 0.28 -1.99
C VAL A 45 5.23 0.04 -1.55
N PHE A 46 6.10 1.03 -1.70
CA PHE A 46 7.50 0.93 -1.29
C PHE A 46 7.65 0.72 0.22
N ILE A 47 6.86 1.42 1.05
CA ILE A 47 6.82 1.21 2.51
C ILE A 47 6.45 -0.24 2.83
N ASN A 48 5.42 -0.79 2.17
CA ASN A 48 5.04 -2.19 2.35
C ASN A 48 6.17 -3.15 1.95
N PHE A 49 6.90 -2.90 0.85
CA PHE A 49 8.04 -3.73 0.44
C PHE A 49 9.21 -3.67 1.43
N VAL A 50 9.47 -2.51 2.02
CA VAL A 50 10.44 -2.39 3.12
C VAL A 50 9.99 -3.24 4.31
N ALA A 51 8.70 -3.19 4.68
CA ALA A 51 8.16 -4.04 5.75
C ALA A 51 8.29 -5.54 5.43
N LEU A 52 8.00 -5.95 4.19
CA LEU A 52 8.19 -7.34 3.74
C LEU A 52 9.62 -7.82 3.94
N ARG A 53 10.61 -7.00 3.60
CA ARG A 53 12.03 -7.35 3.77
C ARG A 53 12.36 -7.69 5.22
N PHE A 54 11.79 -6.96 6.19
CA PHE A 54 12.02 -7.24 7.60
C PHE A 54 11.24 -8.46 8.09
N LEU A 55 10.03 -8.68 7.59
CA LEU A 55 9.19 -9.82 8.00
C LEU A 55 9.72 -11.16 7.46
N PHE A 56 10.16 -11.20 6.21
CA PHE A 56 10.80 -12.40 5.65
C PHE A 56 12.12 -12.72 6.36
N LYS A 57 12.91 -11.71 6.75
CA LYS A 57 14.11 -11.90 7.57
C LYS A 57 13.83 -12.48 8.96
N ARG A 58 12.60 -12.37 9.45
CA ARG A 58 12.14 -12.87 10.76
C ARG A 58 11.31 -14.15 10.64
N GLU A 59 11.30 -14.79 9.46
CA GLU A 59 10.52 -16.01 9.17
C GLU A 59 9.00 -15.84 9.41
N GLN A 60 8.51 -14.60 9.32
CA GLN A 60 7.10 -14.27 9.51
C GLN A 60 6.31 -14.37 8.19
N ASP A 61 6.39 -15.54 7.56
CA ASP A 61 5.95 -15.74 6.17
C ASP A 61 4.46 -15.46 5.93
N ALA A 62 3.57 -15.87 6.84
CA ALA A 62 2.14 -15.65 6.67
C ALA A 62 1.79 -14.15 6.79
N LEU A 63 2.40 -13.45 7.74
CA LEU A 63 2.29 -11.99 7.86
C LEU A 63 2.80 -11.29 6.59
N ALA A 64 3.99 -11.66 6.12
CA ALA A 64 4.58 -11.09 4.91
C ALA A 64 3.69 -11.35 3.68
N LYS A 65 3.21 -12.58 3.49
CA LYS A 65 2.27 -12.91 2.41
C LYS A 65 0.98 -12.10 2.51
N GLY A 66 0.44 -11.91 3.72
CA GLY A 66 -0.73 -11.06 3.94
C GLY A 66 -0.50 -9.61 3.50
N ILE A 67 0.63 -9.01 3.88
CA ILE A 67 0.98 -7.64 3.44
C ILE A 67 1.13 -7.58 1.92
N LEU A 68 1.77 -8.58 1.31
CA LEU A 68 1.96 -8.66 -0.13
C LEU A 68 0.62 -8.71 -0.86
N VAL A 69 -0.30 -9.57 -0.44
CA VAL A 69 -1.66 -9.69 -1.00
C VAL A 69 -2.41 -8.36 -0.89
N ALA A 70 -2.41 -7.72 0.27
CA ALA A 70 -3.07 -6.43 0.46
C ALA A 70 -2.47 -5.33 -0.43
N THR A 71 -1.14 -5.30 -0.59
CA THR A 71 -0.44 -4.34 -1.44
C THR A 71 -0.83 -4.48 -2.90
N PHE A 72 -0.85 -5.72 -3.40
CA PHE A 72 -1.25 -6.00 -4.78
C PHE A 72 -2.74 -5.71 -5.01
N ALA A 73 -3.61 -6.13 -4.09
CA ALA A 73 -5.03 -5.86 -4.18
C ALA A 73 -5.32 -4.34 -4.21
N ALA A 74 -4.68 -3.57 -3.33
CA ALA A 74 -4.81 -2.11 -3.31
C ALA A 74 -4.27 -1.47 -4.59
N SER A 75 -3.15 -1.96 -5.13
CA SER A 75 -2.57 -1.46 -6.39
C SER A 75 -3.48 -1.74 -7.58
N ILE A 76 -4.07 -2.93 -7.65
CA ILE A 76 -5.06 -3.29 -8.67
C ILE A 76 -6.29 -2.38 -8.54
N LEU A 77 -6.82 -2.21 -7.33
CA LEU A 77 -7.98 -1.34 -7.07
C LEU A 77 -7.71 0.11 -7.49
N TYR A 78 -6.51 0.62 -7.20
CA TYR A 78 -6.09 1.95 -7.65
C TYR A 78 -6.06 2.06 -9.18
N ILE A 79 -5.46 1.08 -9.86
CA ILE A 79 -5.40 1.07 -11.34
C ILE A 79 -6.81 1.01 -11.92
N LEU A 80 -7.68 0.15 -11.38
CA LEU A 80 -9.05 0.04 -11.86
C LEU A 80 -9.82 1.35 -11.67
N THR A 81 -9.79 1.93 -10.47
CA THR A 81 -10.50 3.20 -10.20
C THR A 81 -10.00 4.36 -11.04
N GLN A 82 -8.69 4.47 -11.28
CA GLN A 82 -8.13 5.52 -12.15
C GLN A 82 -8.37 5.29 -13.64
N ARG A 83 -8.39 4.03 -14.11
CA ARG A 83 -8.67 3.70 -15.52
C ARG A 83 -10.16 3.77 -15.87
N LEU A 84 -11.05 3.45 -14.93
CA LEU A 84 -12.50 3.55 -15.10
C LEU A 84 -13.02 4.99 -14.98
N SER A 85 -12.25 5.90 -14.41
CA SER A 85 -12.62 7.31 -14.27
C SER A 85 -12.18 8.18 -15.46
N ILE A 86 -11.76 7.56 -16.58
CA ILE A 86 -11.45 8.19 -17.87
C ILE A 86 -12.71 8.15 -18.75
#